data_AF-A0A453J9E9-F1
#
_entry.id   AF-A0A453J9E9-F1
#
_cell.length_a   1.000
_cell.length_b   1.000
_cell.length_c   1.000
_cell.angle_alpha   90.00
_cell.angle_beta   90.00
_cell.angle_gamma   90.00
#
_symmetry.space_group_name_H-M   'P 1'
#
loop_
_entity.id
_entity.type
_entity.pdbx_description
1 polymer ?
#
loop_
_entity_poly.entity_id
_entity_poly.type
_entity_poly.pdbx_seq_one_letter_code
_entity_poly.pdbx_strand_id
1 'polypeptide(L)' 'MRARDLHPLCCLPVDCPGGWCADRSPSSPSPPPAPAPAAVAGLLHKWTNIGKGWRPRWFAILRGGLLAYSK' A
#
# COMPACT_ATOMS: atom_id res chain seq x y z
N MET A 1 -7.10 10.71 -27.21
CA MET A 1 -6.35 10.04 -26.12
C MET A 1 -6.99 10.48 -24.81
N ARG A 2 -7.94 9.70 -24.27
CA ARG A 2 -8.64 10.10 -23.03
C ARG A 2 -7.78 9.66 -21.84
N ALA A 3 -7.35 10.63 -21.04
CA ALA A 3 -6.73 10.36 -19.75
C ALA A 3 -7.75 9.59 -18.90
N ARG A 4 -7.36 8.41 -18.42
CA ARG A 4 -8.17 7.65 -17.47
C ARG A 4 -7.84 8.21 -16.10
N ASP A 5 -8.85 8.77 -15.44
CA ASP A 5 -8.77 9.12 -14.02
C ASP A 5 -8.42 7.85 -13.23
N LEU A 6 -7.21 7.84 -12.66
CA LEU A 6 -6.72 6.74 -11.84
C LEU A 6 -7.15 6.97 -10.40
N HIS A 7 -7.87 6.00 -9.86
CA HIS A 7 -8.24 5.96 -8.45
C HIS A 7 -6.98 5.79 -7.58
N PRO A 8 -6.87 6.39 -6.38
CA PRO A 8 -5.65 6.40 -5.57
C PRO A 8 -5.22 5.02 -5.01
N LEU A 9 -5.89 3.94 -5.42
CA LEU A 9 -5.65 2.56 -4.97
C LEU A 9 -5.44 1.57 -6.14
N CYS A 10 -5.04 2.02 -7.33
CA CYS A 10 -4.92 1.20 -8.54
C CYS A 10 -3.80 0.12 -8.56
N CYS A 11 -3.47 -0.51 -7.44
CA CYS A 11 -2.55 -1.67 -7.41
C CYS A 11 -3.21 -2.99 -7.00
N LEU A 12 -4.54 -3.08 -6.95
CA LEU A 12 -5.25 -4.34 -6.75
C LEU A 12 -6.22 -4.59 -7.91
N PRO A 13 -6.01 -5.63 -8.74
CA PRO A 13 -7.02 -6.03 -9.70
C PRO A 13 -8.22 -6.59 -8.94
N VAL A 14 -9.34 -5.87 -8.97
CA VAL A 14 -10.64 -6.36 -8.52
C VAL A 14 -11.25 -7.13 -9.69
N ASP A 15 -11.37 -8.44 -9.51
CA ASP A 15 -12.12 -9.41 -10.31
C ASP A 15 -11.65 -9.81 -11.73
N CYS A 16 -11.23 -11.08 -11.86
CA CYS A 16 -11.56 -11.92 -13.01
C CYS A 16 -11.93 -13.33 -12.54
N PRO A 17 -13.23 -13.70 -12.49
CA PRO A 17 -13.68 -15.08 -12.37
C PRO A 17 -13.79 -15.67 -13.78
N GLY A 18 -12.83 -16.51 -14.19
CA GLY A 18 -12.88 -17.20 -15.48
C GLY A 18 -11.49 -17.44 -16.06
N GLY A 19 -11.12 -18.72 -16.18
CA GLY A 19 -9.76 -19.18 -16.44
C GLY A 19 -9.21 -18.92 -17.84
N TRP A 20 -7.90 -19.21 -17.96
CA TRP A 20 -6.92 -18.96 -19.03
C TRP A 20 -6.09 -17.68 -18.76
N CYS A 21 -4.76 -17.69 -18.67
CA CYS A 21 -3.77 -18.38 -19.50
C CYS A 21 -2.68 -19.03 -18.63
N ALA A 22 -2.35 -20.28 -18.98
CA ALA A 22 -1.12 -20.92 -18.55
C ALA A 22 0.04 -20.41 -19.41
N ASP A 23 1.21 -20.16 -18.81
CA ASP A 23 2.43 -20.78 -19.32
C ASP A 23 3.52 -20.85 -18.24
N ARG A 24 4.21 -21.99 -18.18
CA ARG A 24 5.20 -22.35 -17.15
C ARG A 24 6.59 -22.17 -17.76
N SER A 25 7.36 -21.19 -17.31
CA SER A 25 8.75 -20.94 -17.75
C SER A 25 9.67 -20.64 -16.54
N PRO A 26 10.94 -21.11 -16.52
CA PRO A 26 11.62 -21.49 -15.28
C PRO A 26 12.36 -20.33 -14.56
N SER A 27 12.34 -20.42 -13.23
CA SER A 27 13.12 -19.63 -12.26
C SER A 27 13.11 -18.10 -12.46
N SER A 28 11.95 -17.50 -12.23
CA SER A 28 11.89 -16.09 -11.83
C SER A 28 12.59 -15.95 -10.47
N PRO A 29 13.48 -14.96 -10.24
CA PRO A 29 13.98 -14.69 -8.91
C PRO A 29 12.78 -14.47 -8.00
N SER A 30 12.75 -15.18 -6.86
CA SER A 30 11.76 -14.99 -5.81
C SER A 30 11.46 -13.49 -5.70
N PRO A 31 10.19 -13.05 -5.80
CA PRO A 31 9.88 -11.66 -5.53
C PRO A 31 10.51 -11.30 -4.17
N PRO A 32 11.05 -10.08 -4.01
CA PRO A 32 11.54 -9.66 -2.71
C PRO A 32 10.44 -9.95 -1.68
N PRO A 33 10.80 -10.41 -0.46
CA PRO A 33 9.81 -10.79 0.53
C PRO A 33 8.78 -9.68 0.63
N ALA A 34 7.51 -10.04 0.38
CA ALA A 34 6.42 -9.08 0.42
C ALA A 34 6.53 -8.29 1.73
N PRO A 35 6.41 -6.94 1.70
CA PRO A 35 6.56 -6.15 2.91
C PRO A 35 5.59 -6.71 3.96
N ALA A 36 6.13 -7.09 5.12
CA ALA A 36 5.32 -7.71 6.16
C ALA A 36 4.12 -6.80 6.46
N PRO A 37 2.90 -7.36 6.53
CA PRO A 37 1.72 -6.54 6.77
C PRO A 37 1.86 -5.81 8.11
N ALA A 38 1.38 -4.57 8.16
CA ALA A 38 1.37 -3.79 9.39
C ALA A 38 0.59 -4.55 10.48
N ALA A 39 1.13 -4.55 11.70
CA ALA A 39 0.44 -5.10 12.87
C ALA A 39 -0.78 -4.25 13.24
N VAL A 40 -0.65 -2.93 13.12
CA VAL A 40 -1.70 -1.95 13.35
C VAL A 40 -1.54 -0.84 12.32
N ALA A 41 -2.64 -0.41 11.69
CA ALA A 41 -2.65 0.75 10.82
C ALA A 41 -3.94 1.55 11.00
N GLY A 42 -3.86 2.87 10.89
CA GLY A 42 -5.02 3.73 11.07
C GLY A 42 -4.73 5.22 11.00
N LEU A 43 -5.80 6.01 11.03
CA LEU A 43 -5.74 7.46 11.05
C LEU A 43 -5.52 7.96 12.48
N LEU A 44 -4.50 8.79 12.71
CA LEU A 44 -4.33 9.54 13.94
C LEU A 44 -4.11 11.01 13.65
N HIS A 45 -4.40 11.85 14.63
CA HIS A 45 -4.06 13.26 14.59
C HIS A 45 -2.67 13.47 15.18
N LYS A 46 -1.80 14.14 14.40
CA LYS A 46 -0.45 14.53 14.83
C LYS A 46 -0.29 16.04 14.77
N TRP A 47 0.32 16.62 15.79
CA TRP A 47 0.69 18.03 15.77
C TRP A 47 1.80 18.28 14.73
N THR A 48 1.61 19.28 13.88
CA THR A 48 2.62 19.69 12.90
C THR A 48 3.32 20.95 13.37
N ASN A 49 4.65 20.90 13.43
CA ASN A 49 5.46 22.07 13.78
C ASN A 49 5.37 23.16 12.70
N ILE A 50 5.33 22.75 11.42
CA ILE A 50 5.07 23.65 10.30
C ILE A 50 3.56 23.87 10.18
N GLY A 51 3.14 25.13 10.15
CA GLY A 51 1.73 25.51 10.05
C GLY A 51 0.88 25.22 11.30
N LYS A 52 1.53 24.88 12.44
CA LYS A 52 0.98 24.73 13.80
C LYS A 52 -0.47 24.22 13.86
N GLY A 53 -0.65 22.94 14.12
CA GLY A 53 -1.99 22.37 14.37
C GLY A 53 -2.02 20.86 14.31
N TRP A 54 -3.14 20.28 14.74
CA TRP A 54 -3.41 18.85 14.56
C TRP A 54 -3.78 18.55 13.12
N ARG A 55 -3.09 17.61 12.49
CA ARG A 55 -3.40 17.14 11.14
C ARG A 55 -3.61 15.63 11.14
N PRO A 56 -4.63 15.13 10.44
CA PRO A 56 -4.80 13.69 10.26
C PRO A 56 -3.65 13.16 9.41
N ARG A 57 -3.08 12.02 9.82
CA ARG A 57 -2.05 11.28 9.10
C ARG A 57 -2.31 9.80 9.24
N TRP A 58 -2.00 9.05 8.19
CA TRP A 58 -2.06 7.60 8.24
C TRP A 58 -0.80 7.08 8.94
N PHE A 59 -0.96 6.24 9.95
CA PHE A 59 0.14 5.58 10.65
C PHE A 59 0.05 4.08 10.46
N ALA A 60 1.21 3.44 10.39
CA ALA A 60 1.34 1.99 10.36
C ALA A 60 2.50 1.55 11.26
N ILE A 61 2.23 0.58 12.12
CA ILE A 61 3.23 -0.14 12.90
C ILE A 61 3.54 -1.44 12.15
N LEU A 62 4.75 -1.54 11.59
CA LEU A 62 5.21 -2.73 10.91
C LEU A 62 5.57 -3.81 11.93
N ARG A 63 5.40 -5.08 11.55
CA ARG A 63 5.88 -6.22 12.37
C ARG A 63 7.41 -6.14 12.41
N GLY A 64 7.94 -5.67 13.54
CA GLY A 64 9.33 -5.23 13.69
C GLY A 64 9.47 -3.93 14.49
N GLY A 65 8.36 -3.29 14.88
CA GLY A 65 8.35 -2.12 15.76
C GLY A 65 8.62 -0.79 15.05
N LEU A 66 8.82 -0.81 13.73
CA LEU A 66 8.98 0.40 12.94
C LEU A 66 7.63 1.12 12.80
N LEU A 67 7.59 2.38 13.21
CA LEU A 67 6.45 3.28 13.01
C LEU A 67 6.65 4.11 11.74
N ALA A 68 5.78 3.92 10.75
CA ALA A 68 5.74 4.70 9.52
C ALA A 68 4.48 5.59 9.48
N TYR A 69 4.55 6.73 8.79
CA TYR A 69 3.37 7.56 8.53
C TYR A 69 3.44 8.29 7.19
N SER A 70 2.27 8.52 6.59
CA SER A 70 2.13 9.27 5.33
C SER A 70 1.12 10.42 5.47
N LYS A 71 1.25 11.40 4.56
CA LYS A 71 0.26 12.48 4.41
C LYS A 71 -1.11 11.91 4.10
#